data_AF-N1JJT0-F1
#
_entry.id   AF-N1JJT0-F1
#
_cell.length_a   1.000
_cell.length_b   1.000
_cell.length_c   1.000
_cell.angle_alpha   90.00
_cell.angle_beta   90.00
_cell.angle_gamma   90.00
#
_symmetry.space_group_name_H-M   'P 1'
#
loop_
_entity.id
_entity.type
_entity.pdbx_description
1 polymer ?
#
loop_
_entity_poly.entity_id
_entity_poly.type
_entity_poly.pdbx_seq_one_letter_code
_entity_poly.pdbx_strand_id
1 'polypeptide(L)'
;MSEVLGEKACSARQIVELATKHHLKIQGLYHCLGPNTRSLSLVIDADQPVNLKDLLAEGTAFIFNSNSVSSKLKALGWYGDEIHIFSSGGWASQEWKFITFLGSREDNVATIEKFILKRWANLRIYKANLVRAVKFVYSNPSAHGKTAEQLMEQMRGIMNEADDSMVAGVNMVSVMGELHCNPMHV
;
A
#
# COMPACT_ATOMS: atom_id res chain seq x y z
N MET A 1 -9.15 -23.32 3.56
CA MET A 1 -7.92 -22.84 2.89
C MET A 1 -6.91 -23.95 2.72
N SER A 2 -6.74 -24.81 3.75
CA SER A 2 -5.80 -25.93 3.74
C SER A 2 -6.01 -26.92 2.58
N GLU A 3 -7.25 -27.15 2.15
CA GLU A 3 -7.55 -28.11 1.07
C GLU A 3 -7.24 -27.49 -0.32
N VAL A 4 -7.71 -26.28 -0.61
CA VAL A 4 -7.44 -25.58 -1.90
C VAL A 4 -5.96 -25.21 -2.07
N LEU A 5 -5.28 -24.80 -0.99
CA LEU A 5 -3.83 -24.55 -0.99
C LEU A 5 -3.04 -25.86 -0.99
N GLY A 6 -3.55 -26.90 -0.31
CA GLY A 6 -2.92 -28.22 -0.20
C GLY A 6 -2.96 -29.02 -1.48
N GLU A 7 -4.02 -28.86 -2.29
CA GLU A 7 -4.15 -29.46 -3.63
C GLU A 7 -3.43 -28.64 -4.73
N LYS A 8 -2.82 -27.48 -4.38
CA LYS A 8 -2.20 -26.52 -5.32
C LYS A 8 -3.15 -25.99 -6.41
N ALA A 9 -4.46 -26.07 -6.23
CA ALA A 9 -5.43 -25.66 -7.24
C ALA A 9 -5.48 -24.13 -7.40
N CYS A 10 -5.36 -23.37 -6.31
CA CYS A 10 -5.30 -21.91 -6.32
C CYS A 10 -4.25 -21.39 -5.35
N SER A 11 -3.48 -20.37 -5.75
CA SER A 11 -2.59 -19.62 -4.85
C SER A 11 -3.37 -18.69 -3.92
N ALA A 12 -2.77 -18.33 -2.77
CA ALA A 12 -3.38 -17.39 -1.83
C ALA A 12 -3.67 -16.02 -2.47
N ARG A 13 -2.74 -15.53 -3.32
CA ARG A 13 -2.95 -14.31 -4.12
C ARG A 13 -4.18 -14.39 -5.01
N GLN A 14 -4.40 -15.49 -5.73
CA GLN A 14 -5.60 -15.65 -6.57
C GLN A 14 -6.89 -15.64 -5.74
N ILE A 15 -6.87 -16.28 -4.56
CA ILE A 15 -8.01 -16.26 -3.62
C ILE A 15 -8.33 -14.82 -3.21
N VAL A 16 -7.30 -14.05 -2.82
CA VAL A 16 -7.45 -12.64 -2.47
C VAL A 16 -7.96 -11.81 -3.64
N GLU A 17 -7.40 -11.96 -4.84
CA GLU A 17 -7.83 -11.21 -6.03
C GLU A 17 -9.31 -11.47 -6.38
N LEU A 18 -9.78 -12.69 -6.17
CA LEU A 18 -11.21 -13.01 -6.33
C LEU A 18 -12.05 -12.42 -5.19
N ALA A 19 -11.54 -12.41 -3.96
CA ALA A 19 -12.23 -11.85 -2.81
C ALA A 19 -12.37 -10.32 -2.91
N THR A 20 -11.32 -9.60 -3.31
CA THR A 20 -11.37 -8.13 -3.47
C THR A 20 -12.29 -7.71 -4.59
N LYS A 21 -12.46 -8.56 -5.62
CA LYS A 21 -13.43 -8.37 -6.71
C LYS A 21 -14.85 -8.87 -6.39
N HIS A 22 -15.11 -9.27 -5.15
CA HIS A 22 -16.40 -9.78 -4.69
C HIS A 22 -16.90 -11.03 -5.45
N HIS A 23 -15.99 -11.85 -5.99
CA HIS A 23 -16.36 -13.15 -6.59
C HIS A 23 -16.47 -14.27 -5.58
N LEU A 24 -15.83 -14.13 -4.41
CA LEU A 24 -15.95 -15.05 -3.29
C LEU A 24 -15.87 -14.30 -1.96
N LYS A 25 -16.37 -14.95 -0.91
CA LYS A 25 -16.26 -14.48 0.47
C LYS A 25 -15.19 -15.30 1.21
N ILE A 26 -14.40 -14.64 2.05
CA ILE A 26 -13.50 -15.30 2.99
C ILE A 26 -14.15 -15.29 4.38
N GLN A 27 -14.13 -16.42 5.07
CA GLN A 27 -14.60 -16.56 6.45
C GLN A 27 -13.56 -17.26 7.33
N GLY A 28 -13.84 -17.41 8.63
CA GLY A 28 -12.93 -18.05 9.58
C GLY A 28 -12.02 -17.06 10.31
N LEU A 29 -10.99 -17.58 10.97
CA LEU A 29 -10.11 -16.79 11.85
C LEU A 29 -9.37 -15.67 11.10
N TYR A 30 -9.00 -15.93 9.84
CA TYR A 30 -8.29 -15.02 8.96
C TYR A 30 -9.20 -14.35 7.91
N HIS A 31 -10.47 -14.10 8.25
CA HIS A 31 -11.43 -13.44 7.36
C HIS A 31 -10.98 -12.06 6.84
N CYS A 32 -10.09 -11.36 7.54
CA CYS A 32 -9.56 -10.06 7.13
C CYS A 32 -8.65 -10.12 5.88
N LEU A 33 -8.45 -11.30 5.29
CA LEU A 33 -7.80 -11.46 3.98
C LEU A 33 -8.73 -11.03 2.82
N GLY A 34 -10.02 -10.82 3.09
CA GLY A 34 -10.98 -10.33 2.11
C GLY A 34 -11.82 -9.18 2.66
N PRO A 35 -12.49 -8.41 1.79
CA PRO A 35 -13.45 -7.41 2.23
C PRO A 35 -14.68 -8.09 2.87
N ASN A 36 -15.31 -7.38 3.81
CA ASN A 36 -16.53 -7.84 4.45
C ASN A 36 -17.68 -7.95 3.44
N THR A 37 -18.00 -9.17 3.03
CA THR A 37 -19.08 -9.48 2.09
C THR A 37 -20.09 -10.40 2.78
N ARG A 38 -21.38 -10.03 2.76
CA ARG A 38 -22.44 -10.80 3.45
C ARG A 38 -23.23 -11.74 2.53
N SER A 39 -23.22 -11.52 1.22
CA SER A 39 -24.21 -12.09 0.29
C SER A 39 -23.64 -13.00 -0.82
N LEU A 40 -22.39 -13.46 -0.70
CA LEU A 40 -21.77 -14.33 -1.71
C LEU A 40 -21.95 -15.81 -1.37
N SER A 41 -22.28 -16.61 -2.38
CA SER A 41 -22.51 -18.06 -2.26
C SER A 41 -21.22 -18.88 -2.26
N LEU A 42 -20.18 -18.41 -2.95
CA LEU A 42 -18.85 -19.04 -2.93
C LEU A 42 -18.07 -18.54 -1.73
N VAL A 43 -17.75 -19.46 -0.82
CA VAL A 43 -17.10 -19.15 0.46
C VAL A 43 -15.83 -19.99 0.60
N ILE A 44 -14.74 -19.34 1.01
CA ILE A 44 -13.48 -19.99 1.35
C ILE A 44 -13.22 -19.78 2.84
N ASP A 45 -13.00 -20.89 3.55
CA ASP A 45 -12.56 -20.87 4.95
C ASP A 45 -11.09 -20.49 5.04
N ALA A 46 -10.75 -19.55 5.91
CA ALA A 46 -9.42 -19.04 6.17
C ALA A 46 -9.06 -19.26 7.64
N ASP A 47 -8.70 -20.49 8.00
CA ASP A 47 -8.42 -20.86 9.38
C ASP A 47 -6.93 -20.90 9.71
N GLN A 48 -6.07 -20.62 8.72
CA GLN A 48 -4.63 -20.60 8.86
C GLN A 48 -4.07 -19.25 8.40
N PRO A 49 -3.00 -18.77 9.05
CA PRO A 49 -2.28 -17.59 8.59
C PRO A 49 -1.65 -17.86 7.22
N VAL A 50 -1.43 -16.79 6.46
CA VAL A 50 -0.74 -16.86 5.17
C VAL A 50 0.44 -15.90 5.21
N ASN A 51 1.59 -16.33 4.67
CA ASN A 51 2.74 -15.45 4.51
C ASN A 51 2.36 -14.24 3.66
N LEU A 52 2.70 -13.04 4.14
CA LEU A 52 2.41 -11.79 3.44
C LEU A 52 3.04 -11.78 2.04
N LYS A 53 4.20 -12.42 1.85
CA LYS A 53 4.82 -12.65 0.54
C LYS A 53 3.87 -13.30 -0.46
N ASP A 54 3.08 -14.28 -0.04
CA ASP A 54 2.25 -15.06 -0.96
C ASP A 54 0.94 -14.33 -1.32
N LEU A 55 0.70 -13.18 -0.69
CA LEU A 55 -0.48 -12.33 -0.90
C LEU A 55 -0.15 -11.06 -1.69
N LEU A 56 1.12 -10.63 -1.67
CA LEU A 56 1.56 -9.41 -2.34
C LEU A 56 1.88 -9.66 -3.82
N ALA A 57 1.75 -8.61 -4.64
CA ALA A 57 2.26 -8.62 -6.00
C ALA A 57 3.77 -8.92 -6.01
N GLU A 58 4.15 -10.00 -6.70
CA GLU A 58 5.53 -10.52 -6.78
C GLU A 58 6.17 -10.85 -5.42
N GLY A 59 5.37 -10.88 -4.35
CA GLY A 59 5.83 -11.08 -2.98
C GLY A 59 6.73 -9.98 -2.43
N THR A 60 6.66 -8.77 -2.98
CA THR A 60 7.54 -7.68 -2.58
C THR A 60 6.77 -6.45 -2.08
N ALA A 61 7.44 -5.64 -1.25
CA ALA A 61 6.93 -4.36 -0.77
C ALA A 61 8.05 -3.37 -0.49
N PHE A 62 7.70 -2.09 -0.40
CA PHE A 62 8.59 -1.07 0.17
C PHE A 62 8.60 -1.20 1.69
N ILE A 63 9.76 -1.48 2.27
CA ILE A 63 9.94 -1.56 3.72
C ILE A 63 10.48 -0.24 4.27
N PHE A 64 9.84 0.24 5.31
CA PHE A 64 10.21 1.48 5.99
C PHE A 64 10.59 1.17 7.44
N ASN A 65 11.88 1.27 7.71
CA ASN A 65 12.41 1.20 9.06
C ASN A 65 12.15 2.53 9.77
N SER A 66 11.78 2.45 11.04
CA SER A 66 11.88 3.59 11.94
C SER A 66 13.19 3.44 12.71
N ASN A 67 13.92 4.54 12.92
CA ASN A 67 15.28 4.54 13.50
C ASN A 67 15.33 4.14 14.98
N SER A 68 14.28 3.51 15.52
CA SER A 68 14.18 3.04 16.89
C SER A 68 14.13 1.52 16.92
N VAL A 69 14.96 0.92 17.78
CA VAL A 69 15.08 -0.53 17.98
C VAL A 69 13.75 -1.18 18.44
N SER A 70 12.84 -0.40 19.02
CA SER A 70 11.50 -0.86 19.44
C SER A 70 10.39 -0.59 18.43
N SER A 71 10.71 -0.03 17.27
CA SER A 71 9.69 0.43 16.33
C SER A 71 9.22 -0.67 15.38
N LYS A 72 7.90 -0.71 15.18
CA LYS A 72 7.24 -1.58 14.22
C LYS A 72 7.70 -1.23 12.80
N LEU A 73 8.09 -2.24 12.04
CA LEU A 73 8.33 -2.09 10.62
C LEU A 73 7.02 -1.76 9.92
N LYS A 74 7.11 -0.97 8.86
CA LYS A 74 5.97 -0.67 8.00
C LYS A 74 6.29 -1.10 6.58
N ALA A 75 5.31 -1.71 5.91
CA ALA A 75 5.43 -2.09 4.51
C ALA A 75 4.36 -1.37 3.69
N LEU A 76 4.69 -0.98 2.46
CA LEU A 76 3.73 -0.52 1.45
C LEU A 76 3.82 -1.47 0.26
N GLY A 77 2.74 -2.19 -0.04
CA GLY A 77 2.73 -3.21 -1.09
C GLY A 77 1.38 -3.32 -1.75
N TRP A 78 1.38 -3.91 -2.95
CA TRP A 78 0.16 -4.22 -3.69
C TRP A 78 -0.42 -5.53 -3.18
N TYR A 79 -1.67 -5.50 -2.74
CA TYR A 79 -2.44 -6.63 -2.26
C TYR A 79 -3.75 -6.68 -3.04
N GLY A 80 -3.94 -7.74 -3.82
CA GLY A 80 -4.94 -7.74 -4.88
C GLY A 80 -4.64 -6.65 -5.92
N ASP A 81 -5.61 -5.77 -6.17
CA ASP A 81 -5.55 -4.63 -7.09
C ASP A 81 -5.33 -3.28 -6.39
N GLU A 82 -5.13 -3.28 -5.07
CA GLU A 82 -4.99 -2.07 -4.26
C GLU A 82 -3.65 -1.99 -3.53
N ILE A 83 -3.23 -0.75 -3.24
CA ILE A 83 -2.05 -0.49 -2.41
C ILE A 83 -2.48 -0.46 -0.95
N HIS A 84 -1.77 -1.22 -0.11
CA HIS A 84 -2.03 -1.30 1.31
C HIS A 84 -0.77 -1.06 2.14
N ILE A 85 -1.01 -0.59 3.37
CA ILE A 85 0.05 -0.41 4.37
C ILE A 85 -0.09 -1.50 5.42
N PHE A 86 1.04 -2.11 5.75
CA PHE A 86 1.15 -3.14 6.77
C PHE A 86 2.05 -2.67 7.92
N SER A 87 1.78 -3.18 9.11
CA SER A 87 2.63 -3.01 10.29
C SER A 87 3.09 -4.36 10.80
N SER A 88 4.37 -4.48 11.13
CA SER A 88 4.82 -5.63 11.92
C SER A 88 4.39 -5.49 13.39
N GLY A 89 4.36 -6.60 14.12
CA GLY A 89 4.18 -6.63 15.59
C GLY A 89 5.38 -6.05 16.37
N GLY A 90 6.52 -5.86 15.71
CA GLY A 90 7.80 -5.41 16.25
C GLY A 90 8.95 -5.76 15.30
N TRP A 91 10.19 -5.42 15.65
CA TRP A 91 11.36 -5.68 14.79
C TRP A 91 11.66 -7.17 14.56
N ALA A 92 11.44 -8.02 15.57
CA ALA A 92 11.62 -9.47 15.49
C ALA A 92 10.31 -10.24 15.23
N SER A 93 9.18 -9.54 15.17
CA SER A 93 7.87 -10.17 14.97
C SER A 93 7.72 -10.57 13.51
N GLN A 94 7.30 -11.82 13.29
CA GLN A 94 6.88 -12.33 11.98
C GLN A 94 5.41 -12.02 11.70
N GLU A 95 4.72 -11.26 12.55
CA GLU A 95 3.31 -10.95 12.36
C GLU A 95 3.14 -9.60 11.70
N TRP A 96 2.37 -9.57 10.62
CA TRP A 96 1.93 -8.38 9.91
C TRP A 96 0.45 -8.15 10.09
N LYS A 97 0.06 -6.87 10.09
CA LYS A 97 -1.34 -6.45 10.20
C LYS A 97 -1.61 -5.29 9.26
N PHE A 98 -2.79 -5.26 8.66
CA PHE A 98 -3.27 -4.12 7.90
C PHE A 98 -3.35 -2.85 8.75
N ILE A 99 -2.96 -1.72 8.16
CA ILE A 99 -3.25 -0.37 8.66
C ILE A 99 -4.41 0.25 7.87
N THR A 100 -4.41 0.00 6.56
CA THR A 100 -5.48 0.36 5.61
C THR A 100 -6.57 -0.70 5.57
N PHE A 101 -7.79 -0.36 5.18
CA PHE A 101 -8.93 -1.28 5.18
C PHE A 101 -9.21 -1.86 3.79
N LEU A 102 -9.48 -3.17 3.69
CA LEU A 102 -9.88 -3.78 2.41
C LEU A 102 -11.27 -3.31 1.97
N GLY A 103 -11.42 -2.97 0.69
CA GLY A 103 -12.70 -2.52 0.11
C GLY A 103 -13.06 -1.05 0.40
N SER A 104 -12.15 -0.29 1.01
CA SER A 104 -12.32 1.14 1.33
C SER A 104 -11.25 1.98 0.65
N ARG A 105 -11.12 1.84 -0.68
CA ARG A 105 -10.08 2.49 -1.48
C ARG A 105 -10.00 4.00 -1.24
N GLU A 106 -11.14 4.67 -1.30
CA GLU A 106 -11.25 6.13 -1.14
C GLU A 106 -10.81 6.57 0.26
N ASP A 107 -11.25 5.87 1.30
CA ASP A 107 -10.88 6.16 2.69
C ASP A 107 -9.39 5.93 2.96
N ASN A 108 -8.78 4.97 2.24
CA ASN A 108 -7.36 4.67 2.36
C ASN A 108 -6.46 5.76 1.74
N VAL A 109 -6.95 6.55 0.76
CA VAL A 109 -6.12 7.52 0.01
C VAL A 109 -5.39 8.47 0.93
N ALA A 110 -6.10 9.13 1.86
CA ALA A 110 -5.48 10.09 2.77
C ALA A 110 -4.43 9.44 3.69
N THR A 111 -4.67 8.20 4.11
CA THR A 111 -3.75 7.43 4.96
C THR A 111 -2.47 7.06 4.20
N ILE A 112 -2.62 6.59 2.96
CA ILE A 112 -1.51 6.23 2.07
C ILE A 112 -0.69 7.47 1.71
N GLU A 113 -1.35 8.55 1.31
CA GLU A 113 -0.69 9.80 0.96
C GLU A 113 0.13 10.34 2.15
N LYS A 114 -0.48 10.41 3.34
CA LYS A 114 0.21 10.86 4.57
C LYS A 114 1.39 9.94 4.91
N PHE A 115 1.22 8.63 4.75
CA PHE A 115 2.27 7.65 5.01
C PHE A 115 3.48 7.85 4.09
N ILE A 116 3.22 8.01 2.79
CA ILE A 116 4.21 8.22 1.74
C ILE A 116 4.94 9.55 1.95
N LEU A 117 4.22 10.67 2.10
CA LEU A 117 4.82 12.00 2.24
C LEU A 117 5.66 12.13 3.52
N LYS A 118 5.32 11.40 4.59
CA LYS A 118 6.13 11.36 5.81
C LYS A 118 7.49 10.70 5.58
N ARG A 119 7.59 9.73 4.66
CA ARG A 119 8.76 8.87 4.47
C ARG A 119 9.63 9.24 3.28
N TRP A 120 9.04 9.82 2.24
CA TRP A 120 9.76 10.32 1.07
C TRP A 120 9.82 11.84 1.11
N ALA A 121 10.90 12.36 1.70
CA ALA A 121 11.13 13.80 1.83
C ALA A 121 11.14 14.50 0.46
N ASN A 122 11.70 13.87 -0.57
CA ASN A 122 11.78 14.47 -1.91
C ASN A 122 10.41 14.57 -2.57
N LEU A 123 9.55 13.57 -2.42
CA LEU A 123 8.17 13.67 -2.88
C LEU A 123 7.41 14.78 -2.13
N ARG A 124 7.68 14.97 -0.84
CA ARG A 124 7.11 16.07 -0.05
C ARG A 124 7.57 17.43 -0.56
N ILE A 125 8.86 17.59 -0.86
CA ILE A 125 9.46 18.80 -1.42
C ILE A 125 8.87 19.07 -2.81
N TYR A 126 8.81 18.04 -3.67
CA TYR A 126 8.18 18.09 -4.98
C TYR A 126 6.74 18.59 -4.89
N LYS A 127 5.91 17.97 -4.03
CA LYS A 127 4.52 18.38 -3.82
C LYS A 127 4.42 19.84 -3.38
N ALA A 128 5.27 20.28 -2.46
CA ALA A 128 5.27 21.67 -1.99
C ALA A 128 5.64 22.67 -3.11
N ASN A 129 6.63 22.33 -3.93
CA ASN A 129 7.05 23.16 -5.06
C ASN A 129 5.98 23.21 -6.15
N LEU A 130 5.34 22.08 -6.47
CA LEU A 130 4.22 22.02 -7.40
C LEU A 130 3.07 22.93 -6.96
N VAL A 131 2.65 22.83 -5.69
CA VAL A 131 1.58 23.69 -5.14
C VAL A 131 1.96 25.17 -5.21
N ARG A 132 3.21 25.52 -4.92
CA ARG A 132 3.70 26.91 -5.02
C ARG A 132 3.61 27.41 -6.46
N ALA A 133 4.08 26.61 -7.41
CA ALA A 133 4.15 26.98 -8.80
C ALA A 133 2.75 27.13 -9.43
N VAL A 134 1.82 26.22 -9.10
CA VAL A 134 0.40 26.33 -9.47
C VAL A 134 -0.24 27.61 -8.90
N LYS A 135 -0.05 27.89 -7.60
CA LYS A 135 -0.57 29.12 -6.98
C LYS A 135 -0.05 30.39 -7.67
N PHE A 136 1.22 30.40 -8.05
CA PHE A 136 1.82 31.54 -8.74
C PHE A 136 1.13 31.82 -10.09
N VAL A 137 0.84 30.77 -10.86
CA VAL A 137 0.12 30.89 -12.15
C VAL A 137 -1.29 31.42 -11.94
N TYR A 138 -2.06 30.85 -11.00
CA TYR A 138 -3.43 31.29 -10.73
C TYR A 138 -3.50 32.75 -10.25
N SER A 139 -2.54 33.20 -9.46
CA SER A 139 -2.50 34.59 -8.97
C SER A 139 -2.00 35.61 -10.00
N ASN A 140 -1.46 35.19 -11.16
CA ASN A 140 -0.92 36.08 -12.19
C ASN A 140 -1.44 35.75 -13.60
N PRO A 141 -2.73 36.05 -13.90
CA PRO A 141 -3.38 35.66 -15.16
C PRO A 141 -2.77 36.26 -16.42
N SER A 142 -2.26 37.50 -16.34
CA SER A 142 -1.67 38.23 -17.46
C SER A 142 -0.33 37.67 -17.95
N ALA A 143 0.26 36.72 -17.22
CA ALA A 143 1.55 36.13 -17.55
C ALA A 143 1.44 34.73 -18.20
N HIS A 144 0.21 34.21 -18.39
CA HIS A 144 -0.11 32.81 -18.73
C HIS A 144 0.69 32.17 -19.88
N GLY A 145 1.05 32.93 -20.91
CA GLY A 145 1.86 32.40 -22.03
C GLY A 145 3.32 32.10 -21.66
N LYS A 146 3.98 32.99 -20.91
CA LYS A 146 5.38 32.81 -20.47
C LYS A 146 5.51 32.03 -19.16
N THR A 147 4.48 32.06 -18.30
CA THR A 147 4.49 31.35 -17.03
C THR A 147 4.18 29.87 -17.14
N ALA A 148 3.45 29.42 -18.17
CA ALA A 148 3.24 28.00 -18.42
C ALA A 148 4.53 27.28 -18.83
N GLU A 149 5.34 27.88 -19.71
CA GLU A 149 6.66 27.35 -20.11
C GLU A 149 7.65 27.36 -18.94
N GLN A 150 7.76 28.48 -18.21
CA GLN A 150 8.58 28.56 -17.01
C GLN A 150 8.15 27.56 -15.93
N LEU A 151 6.83 27.33 -15.77
CA LEU A 151 6.29 26.32 -14.88
C LEU A 151 6.71 24.92 -15.34
N MET A 152 6.58 24.59 -16.63
CA MET A 152 6.99 23.30 -17.18
C MET A 152 8.50 23.06 -17.01
N GLU A 153 9.33 24.09 -17.19
CA GLU A 153 10.77 24.00 -16.97
C GLU A 153 11.15 23.82 -15.51
N GLN A 154 10.51 24.57 -14.60
CA GLN A 154 10.67 24.36 -13.15
C GLN A 154 10.20 22.96 -12.74
N MET A 155 9.05 22.51 -13.24
CA MET A 155 8.53 21.17 -12.98
C MET A 155 9.48 20.10 -13.52
N ARG A 156 10.07 20.29 -14.70
CA ARG A 156 11.06 19.36 -15.28
C ARG A 156 12.35 19.30 -14.45
N GLY A 157 12.87 20.43 -13.99
CA GLY A 157 14.04 20.48 -13.11
C GLY A 157 13.80 19.72 -11.80
N ILE A 158 12.66 19.96 -11.16
CA ILE A 158 12.29 19.27 -9.91
C ILE A 158 12.04 17.77 -10.17
N MET A 159 11.42 17.39 -11.30
CA MET A 159 11.24 15.98 -11.66
C MET A 159 12.57 15.27 -11.82
N ASN A 160 13.54 15.86 -12.52
CA ASN A 160 14.86 15.23 -12.71
C ASN A 160 15.61 15.06 -11.38
N GLU A 161 15.59 16.06 -10.50
CA GLU A 161 16.20 15.96 -9.15
C GLU A 161 15.47 14.94 -8.25
N ALA A 162 14.15 14.85 -8.39
CA ALA A 162 13.34 13.89 -7.66
C ALA A 162 13.52 12.47 -8.18
N ASP A 163 13.68 12.26 -9.49
CA ASP A 163 13.79 10.94 -10.13
C ASP A 163 15.05 10.21 -9.68
N ASP A 164 16.22 10.85 -9.80
CA ASP A 164 17.51 10.28 -9.37
C ASP A 164 17.50 9.91 -7.88
N SER A 165 16.83 10.71 -7.08
CA SER A 165 16.76 10.50 -5.64
C SER A 165 15.64 9.55 -5.19
N MET A 166 14.52 9.48 -5.92
CA MET A 166 13.42 8.56 -5.64
C MET A 166 13.80 7.15 -6.06
N VAL A 167 14.42 6.97 -7.22
CA VAL A 167 14.84 5.65 -7.71
C VAL A 167 15.87 5.00 -6.77
N ALA A 168 16.84 5.77 -6.24
CA ALA A 168 17.87 5.25 -5.35
C ALA A 168 17.36 4.76 -3.98
N GLY A 169 16.15 5.17 -3.54
CA GLY A 169 15.58 4.85 -2.23
C GLY A 169 14.40 3.87 -2.25
N VAL A 170 14.05 3.32 -3.42
CA VAL A 170 12.76 2.67 -3.69
C VAL A 170 13.01 1.26 -4.23
N ASN A 171 13.70 0.43 -3.44
CA ASN A 171 13.78 -1.01 -3.73
C ASN A 171 12.67 -1.74 -2.99
N MET A 172 11.82 -2.44 -3.74
CA MET A 172 10.90 -3.41 -3.16
C MET A 172 11.71 -4.64 -2.74
N VAL A 173 11.42 -5.16 -1.55
CA VAL A 173 12.09 -6.35 -1.00
C VAL A 173 11.06 -7.39 -0.64
N SER A 174 11.48 -8.66 -0.62
CA SER A 174 10.63 -9.76 -0.16
C SER A 174 10.23 -9.53 1.30
N VAL A 175 8.93 -9.60 1.59
CA VAL A 175 8.42 -9.43 2.96
C VAL A 175 8.24 -10.80 3.61
N MET A 176 8.93 -11.04 4.72
CA MET A 176 8.80 -12.29 5.48
C MET A 176 7.80 -12.11 6.63
N GLY A 177 7.07 -13.17 6.94
CA GLY A 177 6.09 -13.19 8.03
C GLY A 177 4.65 -13.33 7.55
N GLU A 178 3.78 -13.63 8.49
CA GLU A 178 2.38 -13.99 8.30
C GLU A 178 1.46 -12.77 8.47
N LEU A 179 0.38 -12.71 7.69
CA LEU A 179 -0.65 -11.70 7.84
C LEU A 179 -1.72 -12.18 8.83
N HIS A 180 -1.89 -11.41 9.91
CA HIS A 180 -2.87 -11.67 10.95
C HIS A 180 -3.98 -10.64 10.93
N CYS A 181 -5.17 -11.08 11.32
CA CYS A 181 -6.26 -10.16 11.63
C CYS A 181 -6.02 -9.49 12.99
N ASN A 182 -6.45 -8.24 13.11
CA ASN A 182 -6.67 -7.71 14.45
C ASN A 182 -7.75 -8.56 15.12
N PRO A 183 -7.58 -8.97 16.39
CA PRO A 183 -8.70 -9.53 17.12
C PRO A 183 -9.81 -8.49 17.05
N MET A 184 -10.95 -8.85 16.44
CA MET A 184 -12.13 -8.03 16.57
C MET A 184 -12.41 -7.96 18.07
N HIS A 185 -12.53 -6.76 18.62
CA HIS A 185 -13.23 -6.60 19.88
C HIS A 185 -14.66 -7.10 19.60
N VAL A 186 -14.92 -8.34 19.98
CA VAL A 186 -16.26 -8.94 20.05
C VAL A 186 -17.02 -8.19 21.14
#